data_AF-A0A399W9F7-F1
#
_entry.id   AF-A0A399W9F7-F1
#
_cell.length_a   1.000
_cell.length_b   1.000
_cell.length_c   1.000
_cell.angle_alpha   90.00
_cell.angle_beta   90.00
_cell.angle_gamma   90.00
#
_symmetry.space_group_name_H-M   'P 1'
#
loop_
_entity.id
_entity.type
_entity.pdbx_description
1 polymer ?
#
loop_
_entity_poly.entity_id
_entity_poly.type
_entity_poly.pdbx_seq_one_letter_code
_entity_poly.pdbx_strand_id
1 'polypeptide(L)'
;MESPSESNLSSELEIIYHQLEKELTRLNPGCNRCGTCCDFSAFDHILYASSIEINFITWNVEVPDFNVSDNICPFLKNNQCSIRDFRTLGCRVFYCNPHYKEVLNEVYEKYYQMIKDLSRKYDTQWEYLPFLHKLAEFKLKTAVAG
;
A
#
# COMPACT_ATOMS: atom_id res chain seq x y z
N MET A 1 -4.92 6.65 21.21
CA MET A 1 -6.31 7.10 21.34
C MET A 1 -6.68 7.65 19.98
N GLU A 2 -7.23 6.81 19.11
CA GLU A 2 -7.54 7.21 17.72
C GLU A 2 -8.66 8.24 17.72
N SER A 3 -8.49 9.28 16.91
CA SER A 3 -9.52 10.30 16.72
C SER A 3 -10.66 9.73 15.86
N PRO A 4 -11.92 10.19 16.05
CA PRO A 4 -13.06 9.74 15.24
C PRO A 4 -12.85 9.93 13.73
N SER A 5 -12.06 10.92 13.32
CA SER A 5 -11.67 11.15 11.92
C SER A 5 -10.78 10.07 11.33
N GLU A 6 -9.84 9.51 12.11
CA GLU A 6 -8.91 8.47 11.65
C GLU A 6 -9.61 7.12 11.45
N SER A 7 -10.54 6.78 12.35
CA SER A 7 -11.36 5.58 12.24
C SER A 7 -12.31 5.65 11.02
N ASN A 8 -12.95 6.80 10.79
CA ASN A 8 -13.82 7.00 9.63
C ASN A 8 -13.05 6.96 8.30
N LEU A 9 -11.86 7.57 8.26
CA LEU A 9 -10.97 7.52 7.10
C LEU A 9 -10.55 6.09 6.77
N SER A 10 -10.14 5.31 7.78
CA SER A 10 -9.72 3.91 7.61
C SER A 10 -10.86 3.06 7.08
N SER A 11 -12.06 3.23 7.65
CA SER A 11 -13.26 2.50 7.23
C SER A 11 -13.63 2.80 5.78
N GLU A 12 -13.54 4.06 5.33
CA GLU A 12 -13.81 4.41 3.93
C GLU A 12 -12.73 3.90 2.98
N LEU A 13 -11.47 3.92 3.39
CA LEU A 13 -10.38 3.34 2.59
C LEU A 13 -10.54 1.81 2.43
N GLU A 14 -10.95 1.11 3.49
CA GLU A 14 -11.29 -0.31 3.44
C GLU A 14 -12.42 -0.61 2.47
N ILE A 15 -13.46 0.24 2.41
CA ILE A 15 -14.54 0.11 1.43
C ILE A 15 -13.98 0.20 0.00
N ILE A 16 -13.09 1.16 -0.26
CA ILE A 16 -12.42 1.30 -1.57
C ILE A 16 -11.62 0.03 -1.89
N TYR A 17 -10.84 -0.48 -0.94
CA TYR A 17 -10.08 -1.71 -1.14
C TYR A 17 -10.96 -2.95 -1.33
N HIS A 18 -12.09 -3.07 -0.63
CA HIS A 18 -13.04 -4.15 -0.87
C HIS A 18 -13.67 -4.10 -2.26
N GLN A 19 -13.91 -2.91 -2.80
CA GLN A 19 -14.36 -2.74 -4.19
C GLN A 19 -13.27 -3.17 -5.18
N LEU A 20 -12.03 -2.76 -4.95
CA LEU A 20 -10.86 -3.17 -5.73
C LEU A 20 -10.70 -4.70 -5.75
N GLU A 21 -10.72 -5.35 -4.59
CA GLU A 21 -10.53 -6.81 -4.51
C GLU A 21 -11.65 -7.55 -5.26
N LYS A 22 -12.89 -7.05 -5.23
CA LYS A 22 -14.01 -7.62 -6.03
C LYS A 22 -13.75 -7.49 -7.53
N GLU A 23 -13.21 -6.37 -7.99
CA GLU A 23 -12.87 -6.14 -9.39
C GLU A 23 -11.70 -7.02 -9.84
N LEU A 24 -10.62 -7.09 -9.05
CA LEU A 24 -9.48 -7.96 -9.30
C LEU A 24 -9.87 -9.44 -9.31
N THR A 25 -10.78 -9.86 -8.42
CA THR A 25 -11.29 -11.24 -8.39
C THR A 25 -12.03 -11.59 -9.67
N ARG A 26 -12.78 -10.65 -10.26
CA ARG A 26 -13.47 -10.87 -11.54
C ARG A 26 -12.49 -10.94 -12.72
N LEU A 27 -11.44 -10.13 -12.70
CA LEU A 27 -10.38 -10.17 -13.73
C LEU A 27 -9.55 -11.46 -13.65
N ASN A 28 -9.40 -12.01 -12.44
CA ASN A 28 -8.64 -13.21 -12.12
C ASN A 28 -7.26 -13.26 -12.83
N PRO A 29 -6.37 -12.28 -12.59
CA PRO A 29 -5.05 -12.20 -13.24
C PRO A 29 -4.09 -13.35 -12.88
N GLY A 30 -4.46 -14.18 -11.89
CA GLY A 30 -3.66 -15.29 -11.37
C GLY A 30 -2.57 -14.81 -10.41
N CYS A 31 -2.57 -15.32 -9.19
CA CYS A 31 -1.51 -15.05 -8.21
C CYS A 31 -1.16 -16.33 -7.45
N ASN A 32 0.10 -16.73 -7.53
CA ASN A 32 0.62 -17.92 -6.83
C ASN A 32 1.02 -17.62 -5.38
N ARG A 33 0.79 -16.40 -4.88
CA ARG A 33 1.17 -15.94 -3.53
C ARG A 33 2.63 -16.22 -3.17
N CYS A 34 3.51 -16.20 -4.17
CA CYS A 34 4.92 -16.55 -4.05
C CYS A 34 5.77 -15.48 -3.35
N GLY A 35 5.20 -14.31 -3.03
CA GLY A 35 5.89 -13.20 -2.35
C GLY A 35 6.94 -12.47 -3.18
N THR A 36 7.23 -12.92 -4.41
CA THR A 36 8.20 -12.27 -5.32
C THR A 36 7.85 -10.80 -5.53
N CYS A 37 6.58 -10.44 -5.58
CA CYS A 37 6.14 -9.04 -5.73
C CYS A 37 6.54 -8.10 -4.57
N CYS A 38 6.97 -8.64 -3.44
CA CYS A 38 7.47 -7.87 -2.30
C CYS A 38 9.00 -7.70 -2.30
N ASP A 39 9.69 -8.38 -3.21
CA ASP A 39 11.09 -8.15 -3.53
C ASP A 39 11.16 -7.16 -4.70
N PHE A 40 11.37 -5.88 -4.37
CA PHE A 40 11.40 -4.81 -5.37
C PHE A 40 12.65 -4.90 -6.26
N SER A 41 13.73 -5.47 -5.74
CA SER A 41 14.99 -5.69 -6.47
C SER A 41 14.83 -6.71 -7.58
N ALA A 42 13.95 -7.71 -7.41
CA ALA A 42 13.68 -8.73 -8.41
C ALA A 42 12.99 -8.19 -9.68
N PHE A 43 12.32 -7.03 -9.61
CA PHE A 43 11.52 -6.48 -10.72
C PHE A 43 11.93 -5.07 -11.16
N ASP A 44 12.97 -4.47 -10.57
CA ASP A 44 13.38 -3.06 -10.81
C ASP A 44 12.18 -2.09 -10.72
N HIS A 45 11.28 -2.36 -9.79
CA HIS A 45 10.05 -1.61 -9.60
C HIS A 45 10.10 -0.84 -8.28
N ILE A 46 9.76 0.43 -8.34
CA ILE A 46 9.59 1.25 -7.14
C ILE A 46 8.10 1.27 -6.81
N LEU A 47 7.74 0.70 -5.66
CA LEU A 47 6.41 0.86 -5.12
C LEU A 47 6.28 2.28 -4.56
N TYR A 48 5.26 3.01 -5.02
CA TYR A 48 4.88 4.30 -4.45
C TYR A 48 3.65 4.11 -3.55
N ALA A 49 3.51 4.99 -2.56
CA ALA A 49 2.39 5.01 -1.65
C ALA A 49 2.04 6.44 -1.24
N SER A 50 0.75 6.68 -1.01
CA SER A 50 0.25 7.95 -0.49
C SER A 50 0.30 8.01 1.04
N SER A 51 0.34 9.20 1.62
CA SER A 51 0.32 9.39 3.09
C SER A 51 -0.84 8.67 3.78
N ILE A 52 -2.04 8.71 3.19
CA ILE A 52 -3.24 8.05 3.74
C ILE A 52 -3.07 6.53 3.81
N GLU A 53 -2.39 5.91 2.85
CA GLU A 53 -2.11 4.47 2.84
C GLU A 53 -1.04 4.09 3.85
N ILE A 54 -0.04 4.95 4.05
CA ILE A 54 1.00 4.75 5.06
C ILE A 54 0.39 4.84 6.45
N ASN A 55 -0.45 5.84 6.69
CA ASN A 55 -1.19 5.97 7.94
C ASN A 55 -2.02 4.71 8.22
N PHE A 56 -2.77 4.25 7.22
CA PHE A 56 -3.57 3.02 7.30
C PHE A 56 -2.73 1.80 7.69
N ILE A 57 -1.52 1.64 7.15
CA ILE A 57 -0.59 0.58 7.58
C ILE A 57 -0.18 0.79 9.04
N THR A 58 0.28 1.98 9.40
CA THR A 58 0.89 2.26 10.70
C THR A 58 -0.12 2.24 11.87
N TRP A 59 -1.40 2.49 11.60
CA TRP A 59 -2.47 2.35 12.59
C TRP A 59 -2.78 0.89 12.91
N ASN A 60 -2.60 0.00 11.93
CA ASN A 60 -2.98 -1.41 12.05
C ASN A 60 -1.80 -2.36 12.29
N VAL A 61 -0.59 -1.96 11.93
CA VAL A 61 0.59 -2.81 11.96
C VAL A 61 1.83 -2.05 12.44
N GLU A 62 2.59 -2.69 13.33
CA GLU A 62 3.91 -2.22 13.71
C GLU A 62 4.91 -2.33 12.55
N VAL A 63 5.58 -1.22 12.24
CA VAL A 63 6.62 -1.17 11.22
C VAL A 63 7.93 -1.70 11.81
N PRO A 64 8.47 -2.83 11.33
CA PRO A 64 9.74 -3.35 11.83
C PRO A 64 10.89 -2.45 11.39
N ASP A 65 12.08 -2.68 11.93
CA ASP A 65 13.29 -1.96 11.48
C ASP A 65 13.75 -2.48 10.12
N PHE A 66 14.22 -1.57 9.27
CA PHE A 66 14.63 -1.87 7.89
C PHE A 66 15.55 -0.77 7.34
N ASN A 67 16.28 -1.07 6.26
CA ASN A 67 17.01 -0.07 5.49
C ASN A 67 16.35 0.14 4.14
N VAL A 68 16.18 1.40 3.74
CA VAL A 68 15.66 1.76 2.41
C VAL A 68 16.55 1.19 1.30
N SER A 69 17.88 1.16 1.52
CA SER A 69 18.89 0.67 0.58
C SER A 69 18.78 -0.82 0.26
N ASP A 70 18.15 -1.62 1.13
CA ASP A 70 17.97 -3.06 0.90
C ASP A 70 16.94 -3.32 -0.22
N ASN A 71 16.10 -2.31 -0.54
CA ASN A 71 15.08 -2.37 -1.58
C ASN A 71 14.18 -3.62 -1.48
N ILE A 72 13.89 -4.02 -0.24
CA ILE A 72 13.01 -5.12 0.11
C ILE A 72 11.92 -4.59 1.03
N CYS A 73 10.68 -5.04 0.83
CA CYS A 73 9.59 -4.66 1.71
C CYS A 73 9.84 -5.17 3.14
N PRO A 74 9.79 -4.29 4.18
CA PRO A 74 10.03 -4.68 5.57
C PRO A 74 9.04 -5.73 6.11
N PHE A 75 7.89 -5.86 5.45
CA PHE A 75 6.84 -6.82 5.80
C PHE A 75 6.96 -8.17 5.07
N LEU A 76 8.05 -8.39 4.32
CA LEU A 76 8.33 -9.67 3.69
C LEU A 76 8.91 -10.62 4.75
N LYS A 77 8.12 -11.64 5.16
CA LYS A 77 8.54 -12.67 6.12
C LYS A 77 8.38 -14.04 5.48
N ASN A 78 9.45 -14.85 5.46
CA ASN A 78 9.45 -16.20 4.88
C ASN A 78 8.85 -16.24 3.45
N ASN A 79 9.22 -15.27 2.60
CA ASN A 79 8.68 -15.10 1.24
C ASN A 79 7.16 -14.89 1.18
N GLN A 80 6.57 -14.35 2.23
CA GLN A 80 5.15 -13.99 2.28
C GLN A 80 4.96 -12.59 2.86
N CYS A 81 3.97 -11.87 2.33
CA CYS A 81 3.59 -10.56 2.87
C CYS A 81 2.86 -10.73 4.19
N SER A 82 3.42 -10.21 5.29
CA SER A 82 2.81 -10.29 6.62
C SER A 82 1.67 -9.30 6.85
N ILE A 83 1.45 -8.34 5.93
CA ILE A 83 0.43 -7.29 6.04
C ILE A 83 -0.58 -7.32 4.90
N ARG A 84 -0.92 -8.52 4.43
CA ARG A 84 -1.72 -8.71 3.20
C ARG A 84 -3.00 -7.87 3.18
N ASP A 85 -3.66 -7.74 4.31
CA ASP A 85 -4.94 -7.03 4.44
C ASP A 85 -4.77 -5.50 4.51
N PHE A 86 -3.57 -5.02 4.87
CA PHE A 86 -3.23 -3.61 4.99
C PHE A 86 -2.36 -3.08 3.84
N ARG A 87 -2.21 -3.86 2.76
CA ARG A 87 -1.40 -3.48 1.59
C ARG A 87 -1.91 -2.19 0.93
N THR A 88 -0.96 -1.43 0.39
CA THR A 88 -1.24 -0.27 -0.47
C THR A 88 -1.86 -0.68 -1.81
N LEU A 89 -2.43 0.29 -2.52
CA LEU A 89 -3.03 0.11 -3.83
C LEU A 89 -2.05 -0.54 -4.82
N GLY A 90 -0.82 -0.04 -4.90
CA GLY A 90 0.20 -0.58 -5.80
C GLY A 90 0.47 -2.07 -5.55
N CYS A 91 0.54 -2.49 -4.28
CA CYS A 91 0.71 -3.89 -3.92
C CYS A 91 -0.50 -4.78 -4.23
N ARG A 92 -1.71 -4.22 -4.30
CA ARG A 92 -2.93 -4.97 -4.60
C ARG A 92 -3.10 -5.18 -6.09
N VAL A 93 -2.71 -4.20 -6.89
CA VAL A 93 -2.88 -4.18 -8.35
C VAL A 93 -1.70 -4.84 -9.07
N PHE A 94 -0.55 -5.02 -8.41
CA PHE A 94 0.59 -5.69 -9.03
C PHE A 94 0.39 -7.21 -9.15
N TYR A 95 0.49 -7.73 -10.38
CA TYR A 95 0.52 -9.16 -10.70
C TYR A 95 1.67 -9.48 -11.64
N CYS A 96 2.26 -10.67 -11.50
CA CYS A 96 3.41 -11.10 -12.32
C CYS A 96 3.04 -11.40 -13.79
N ASN A 97 1.74 -11.50 -14.11
CA ASN A 97 1.27 -11.82 -15.44
C ASN A 97 1.20 -10.54 -16.31
N PRO A 98 2.07 -10.40 -17.33
CA PRO A 98 2.12 -9.18 -18.15
C PRO A 98 0.87 -8.99 -19.01
N HIS A 99 0.09 -10.04 -19.27
CA HIS A 99 -1.15 -9.96 -20.08
C HIS A 99 -2.16 -8.97 -19.50
N TYR A 100 -2.16 -8.80 -18.17
CA TYR A 100 -3.10 -7.94 -17.47
C TYR A 100 -2.56 -6.52 -17.23
N LYS A 101 -1.35 -6.18 -17.70
CA LYS A 101 -0.69 -4.92 -17.36
C LYS A 101 -1.54 -3.69 -17.71
N GLU A 102 -2.14 -3.66 -18.88
CA GLU A 102 -2.95 -2.52 -19.34
C GLU A 102 -4.22 -2.37 -18.50
N VAL A 103 -5.00 -3.44 -18.34
CA VAL A 103 -6.23 -3.40 -17.52
C VAL A 103 -5.93 -3.12 -16.05
N LEU A 104 -4.81 -3.62 -15.51
CA LEU A 104 -4.39 -3.34 -14.15
C LEU A 104 -3.96 -1.87 -13.99
N ASN A 105 -3.37 -1.24 -15.01
CA ASN A 105 -3.09 0.21 -14.97
C ASN A 105 -4.38 1.02 -14.95
N GLU A 106 -5.41 0.65 -15.72
CA GLU A 106 -6.70 1.32 -15.67
C GLU A 106 -7.37 1.19 -14.31
N VAL A 107 -7.32 -0.03 -13.73
CA VAL A 107 -7.76 -0.28 -12.35
C VAL A 107 -6.97 0.58 -11.38
N TYR A 108 -5.64 0.62 -11.50
CA TYR A 108 -4.78 1.44 -10.66
C TYR A 108 -5.21 2.91 -10.68
N GLU A 109 -5.32 3.52 -11.85
CA GLU A 109 -5.68 4.93 -12.01
C GLU A 109 -7.06 5.24 -11.43
N LYS A 110 -8.04 4.38 -11.68
CA LYS A 110 -9.40 4.51 -11.13
C LYS A 110 -9.38 4.58 -9.60
N TYR A 111 -8.77 3.60 -8.93
CA TYR A 111 -8.76 3.54 -7.47
C TYR A 111 -7.81 4.58 -6.86
N TYR A 112 -6.75 4.97 -7.57
CA TYR A 112 -5.87 6.07 -7.17
C TYR A 112 -6.63 7.39 -7.08
N GLN A 113 -7.50 7.72 -8.05
CA GLN A 113 -8.34 8.91 -7.96
C GLN A 113 -9.31 8.85 -6.77
N MET A 114 -9.92 7.69 -6.51
CA MET A 114 -10.81 7.52 -5.35
C MET A 114 -10.08 7.75 -4.02
N ILE A 115 -8.87 7.22 -3.86
CA ILE A 115 -8.04 7.44 -2.66
C ILE A 115 -7.62 8.91 -2.55
N LYS A 116 -7.32 9.56 -3.67
CA LYS A 116 -7.00 10.99 -3.70
C LYS A 116 -8.17 11.87 -3.29
N ASP A 117 -9.37 11.56 -3.75
CA ASP A 117 -10.58 12.26 -3.35
C ASP A 117 -10.93 12.01 -1.88
N LEU A 118 -10.70 10.79 -1.39
CA LEU A 118 -10.80 10.49 0.04
C LEU A 118 -9.83 11.33 0.87
N SER A 119 -8.58 11.45 0.42
CA SER A 119 -7.58 12.29 1.09
C SER A 119 -8.02 13.75 1.19
N ARG A 120 -8.60 14.30 0.12
CA ARG A 120 -9.18 15.66 0.10
C ARG A 120 -10.36 15.79 1.05
N LYS A 121 -11.25 14.80 1.08
CA LYS A 121 -12.45 14.79 1.95
C LYS A 121 -12.09 14.91 3.43
N TYR A 122 -10.99 14.30 3.84
CA TYR A 122 -10.51 14.29 5.22
C TYR A 122 -9.39 15.31 5.50
N ASP A 123 -9.13 16.23 4.55
CA ASP A 123 -8.08 17.26 4.63
C ASP A 123 -6.70 16.70 5.04
N THR A 124 -6.37 15.53 4.50
CA THR A 124 -5.08 14.88 4.77
C THR A 124 -4.03 15.37 3.79
N GLN A 125 -2.80 15.53 4.27
CA GLN A 125 -1.68 15.95 3.43
C GLN A 125 -1.40 14.89 2.34
N TRP A 126 -1.62 15.27 1.09
CA TRP A 126 -1.32 14.42 -0.07
C TRP A 126 0.16 14.45 -0.39
N GLU A 127 0.89 13.40 -0.02
CA GLU A 127 2.23 13.13 -0.51
C GLU A 127 2.24 11.74 -1.12
N TYR A 128 2.83 11.62 -2.31
CA TYR A 128 2.92 10.37 -3.05
C TYR A 128 4.38 10.14 -3.42
N LEU A 129 5.04 9.26 -2.68
CA LEU A 129 6.49 9.04 -2.70
C LEU A 129 6.80 7.54 -2.65
N PRO A 130 8.07 7.13 -2.90
CA PRO A 130 8.46 5.74 -2.73
C PRO A 130 8.11 5.20 -1.34
N PHE A 131 7.50 4.02 -1.31
CA PHE A 131 6.94 3.38 -0.12
C PHE A 131 7.96 3.24 1.02
N LEU A 132 9.16 2.77 0.70
CA LEU A 132 10.23 2.61 1.70
C LEU A 132 10.66 3.95 2.30
N HIS A 133 10.70 5.02 1.50
CA HIS A 133 11.02 6.36 1.99
C HIS A 133 9.93 6.89 2.93
N LYS A 134 8.65 6.71 2.59
CA LYS A 134 7.54 7.12 3.46
C LYS A 134 7.54 6.37 4.80
N LEU A 135 7.83 5.08 4.80
CA LEU A 135 7.97 4.31 6.04
C LEU A 135 9.15 4.80 6.89
N ALA A 136 10.27 5.16 6.25
CA ALA A 136 11.42 5.70 6.95
C ALA A 136 11.11 7.07 7.57
N GLU A 137 10.41 7.95 6.85
CA GLU A 137 9.93 9.23 7.39
C GLU A 137 9.03 9.04 8.61
N PHE A 138 8.12 8.05 8.57
CA PHE A 138 7.28 7.72 9.72
C PHE A 138 8.11 7.27 10.93
N LYS A 139 9.09 6.38 10.74
CA LYS A 139 9.97 5.91 11.81
C LYS A 139 10.82 7.05 12.41
N LEU A 140 11.31 7.97 11.57
CA LEU A 140 12.04 9.14 12.05
C LEU A 140 11.15 10.09 12.87
N LYS A 141 9.93 10.37 12.40
CA LYS A 141 8.97 11.22 13.13
C LYS A 141 8.58 10.62 14.48
N THR A 142 8.39 9.31 14.54
CA THR A 142 8.04 8.61 15.80
C THR A 142 9.21 8.52 16.77
N ALA A 143 10.45 8.34 16.30
CA ALA A 143 11.65 8.31 17.15
C ALA A 143 11.97 9.67 17.79
N VAL A 144 11.60 10.78 17.16
CA VAL A 144 11.80 12.14 17.71
C VAL A 144 10.68 12.55 18.68
N ALA A 145 9.51 11.90 18.59
CA ALA A 145 8.35 12.21 19.41
C ALA A 145 8.23 11.36 20.70
N GLY A 146 9.08 10.35 20.88
CA GLY A 146 9.18 9.50 22.08
C GLY A 146 10.34 9.90 22.98
#